data_AF-A0A968J5C4-F1
#
_entry.id   AF-A0A968J5C4-F1
#
_cell.length_a   1.000
_cell.length_b   1.000
_cell.length_c   1.000
_cell.angle_alpha   90.00
_cell.angle_beta   90.00
_cell.angle_gamma   90.00
#
_symmetry.space_group_name_H-M   'P 1'
#
loop_
_entity.id
_entity.type
_entity.pdbx_description
1 polymer ?
#
loop_
_entity_poly.entity_id
_entity_poly.type
_entity_poly.pdbx_seq_one_letter_code
_entity_poly.pdbx_strand_id
1 'polypeptide(L)'
;MHHPEDLDHSPWPECRSSLVRGLSIYSDHELVTHLQNHPEQGRYFIALFCRFERQLDAQLRTYPLQLTESQRHWIWQQLFLELSQLRLSHPEGLTLPTWFAQQVDRLMSVVEVAPKEQSDQESFSEREQALAEISPVLGCYIQQALAKLPPDQRFVLVLHDTFRWSEHQILTQLRQEGFPLSSAATLNLIQEARQTLFRELPGDIRALYLRTRP
;
A
#
# COMPACT_ATOMS: atom_id res chain seq x y z
N MET A 1 6.30 -2.82 24.85
CA MET A 1 7.16 -3.87 24.28
C MET A 1 6.24 -4.96 23.76
N HIS A 2 6.08 -5.09 22.43
CA HIS A 2 5.42 -6.26 21.85
C HIS A 2 6.40 -7.45 21.92
N HIS A 3 5.94 -8.61 22.40
CA HIS A 3 6.79 -9.78 22.56
C HIS A 3 7.01 -10.45 21.20
N PRO A 4 8.19 -11.06 20.93
CA PRO A 4 8.46 -11.70 19.64
C PRO A 4 7.48 -12.84 19.26
N GLU A 5 6.77 -13.41 20.23
CA GLU A 5 5.72 -14.43 20.03
C GLU A 5 4.49 -13.90 19.28
N ASP A 6 4.27 -12.59 19.32
CA ASP A 6 3.12 -11.93 18.68
C ASP A 6 3.15 -11.94 17.15
N LEU A 7 4.35 -12.10 16.56
CA LEU A 7 4.55 -12.09 15.10
C LEU A 7 4.22 -13.44 14.45
N ASP A 8 4.19 -14.53 15.20
CA ASP A 8 4.01 -15.89 14.64
C ASP A 8 2.54 -16.24 14.33
N HIS A 9 1.60 -15.40 14.78
CA HIS A 9 0.15 -15.56 14.57
C HIS A 9 -0.42 -14.64 13.48
N SER A 10 0.39 -13.81 12.82
CA SER A 10 -0.10 -12.94 11.75
C SER A 10 -0.48 -13.76 10.50
N PRO A 11 -1.62 -13.47 9.83
CA PRO A 11 -1.99 -14.15 8.59
C PRO A 11 -1.02 -13.83 7.44
N TRP A 12 -0.25 -12.75 7.57
CA TRP A 12 0.62 -12.22 6.53
C TRP A 12 1.99 -12.95 6.48
N PRO A 13 2.35 -13.60 5.35
CA PRO A 13 3.60 -14.36 5.25
C PRO A 13 4.87 -13.51 5.43
N GLU A 14 4.83 -12.23 5.07
CA GLU A 14 5.93 -11.28 5.27
C GLU A 14 6.35 -11.14 6.74
N CYS A 15 5.42 -11.27 7.69
CA CYS A 15 5.70 -11.15 9.12
C CYS A 15 6.53 -12.32 9.66
N ARG A 16 6.53 -13.44 8.93
CA ARG A 16 7.36 -14.62 9.23
C ARG A 16 8.70 -14.61 8.48
N SER A 17 8.95 -13.61 7.64
CA SER A 17 10.21 -13.51 6.89
C SER A 17 11.40 -13.26 7.83
N SER A 18 12.56 -13.81 7.48
CA SER A 18 13.82 -13.54 8.21
C SER A 18 14.18 -12.06 8.20
N LEU A 19 13.77 -11.34 7.15
CA LEU A 19 13.94 -9.90 7.00
C LEU A 19 13.21 -9.11 8.09
N VAL A 20 11.99 -9.49 8.47
CA VAL A 20 11.24 -8.83 9.56
C VAL A 20 11.72 -9.33 10.92
N ARG A 21 11.96 -10.63 11.08
CA ARG A 21 12.41 -11.21 12.36
C ARG A 21 13.74 -10.60 12.83
N GLY A 22 14.65 -10.31 11.91
CA GLY A 22 15.93 -9.64 12.20
C GLY A 22 15.79 -8.20 12.71
N LEU A 23 14.61 -7.58 12.57
CA LEU A 23 14.33 -6.22 13.04
C LEU A 23 13.63 -6.20 14.41
N SER A 24 13.40 -7.36 15.04
CA SER A 24 12.77 -7.46 16.37
C SER A 24 13.51 -6.69 17.47
N ILE A 25 14.82 -6.48 17.31
CA ILE A 25 15.66 -5.73 18.26
C ILE A 25 15.34 -4.22 18.31
N TYR A 26 14.78 -3.65 17.25
CA TYR A 26 14.50 -2.22 17.17
C TYR A 26 13.21 -1.87 17.90
N SER A 27 13.22 -0.78 18.66
CA SER A 27 12.02 -0.14 19.17
C SER A 27 11.16 0.43 18.04
N ASP A 28 9.90 0.70 18.35
CA ASP A 28 8.95 1.31 17.40
C ASP A 28 9.45 2.66 16.89
N HIS A 29 10.05 3.47 17.76
CA HIS A 29 10.66 4.74 17.39
C HIS A 29 11.84 4.55 16.44
N GLU A 30 12.73 3.59 16.70
CA GLU A 30 13.85 3.28 15.80
C GLU A 30 13.36 2.79 14.44
N LEU A 31 12.31 1.96 14.40
CA LEU A 31 11.71 1.53 13.13
C LEU A 31 11.15 2.71 12.33
N VAL A 32 10.45 3.65 12.97
CA VAL A 32 9.96 4.87 12.30
C VAL A 32 11.13 5.73 11.82
N THR A 33 12.16 5.90 12.66
CA THR A 33 13.36 6.66 12.30
C THR A 33 14.06 6.05 11.08
N HIS A 34 14.19 4.73 11.04
CA HIS A 34 14.79 4.03 9.90
C HIS A 34 13.91 4.08 8.66
N LEU A 35 12.59 3.97 8.79
CA LEU A 35 11.65 4.16 7.67
C LEU A 35 11.84 5.52 7.00
N GLN A 36 12.03 6.58 7.80
CA GLN A 36 12.20 7.95 7.31
C GLN A 36 13.58 8.18 6.68
N ASN A 37 14.63 7.63 7.28
CA ASN A 37 16.01 7.82 6.84
C ASN A 37 16.41 6.89 5.68
N HIS A 38 15.70 5.78 5.49
CA HIS A 38 15.97 4.78 4.46
C HIS A 38 14.71 4.44 3.66
N PRO A 39 14.11 5.40 2.93
CA PRO A 39 12.89 5.18 2.15
C PRO A 39 13.06 4.14 1.03
N GLU A 40 14.29 3.81 0.65
CA GLU A 40 14.63 2.76 -0.30
C GLU A 40 14.55 1.33 0.27
N GLN A 41 14.29 1.19 1.58
CA GLN A 41 14.21 -0.09 2.29
C GLN A 41 12.80 -0.29 2.88
N GLY A 42 12.02 -1.17 2.27
CA GLY A 42 10.64 -1.42 2.71
C GLY A 42 10.50 -2.23 3.98
N ARG A 43 11.56 -2.92 4.41
CA ARG A 43 11.59 -3.77 5.62
C ARG A 43 11.13 -3.09 6.90
N TYR A 44 11.40 -1.79 7.05
CA TYR A 44 11.04 -1.06 8.26
C TYR A 44 9.54 -0.83 8.35
N PHE A 45 8.88 -0.51 7.23
CA PHE A 45 7.43 -0.42 7.20
C PHE A 45 6.77 -1.80 7.37
N ILE A 46 7.31 -2.85 6.74
CA ILE A 46 6.81 -4.21 6.95
C ILE A 46 6.86 -4.57 8.46
N ALA A 47 7.96 -4.27 9.14
CA ALA A 47 8.08 -4.54 10.57
C ALA A 47 7.06 -3.77 11.41
N LEU A 48 6.81 -2.49 11.09
CA LEU A 48 5.76 -1.70 11.74
C LEU A 48 4.37 -2.28 11.46
N PHE A 49 4.04 -2.58 10.21
CA PHE A 49 2.80 -3.24 9.83
C PHE A 49 2.57 -4.52 10.64
N CYS A 50 3.55 -5.42 10.68
CA CYS A 50 3.44 -6.68 11.42
C CYS A 50 3.26 -6.51 12.93
N ARG A 51 3.75 -5.40 13.52
CA ARG A 51 3.53 -5.09 14.93
C ARG A 51 2.14 -4.54 15.20
N PHE A 52 1.65 -3.65 14.33
CA PHE A 52 0.42 -2.88 14.56
C PHE A 52 -0.83 -3.47 13.91
N GLU A 53 -0.70 -4.49 13.06
CA GLU A 53 -1.85 -5.07 12.36
C GLU A 53 -2.90 -5.65 13.30
N ARG A 54 -2.50 -6.38 14.35
CA ARG A 54 -3.45 -6.87 15.37
C ARG A 54 -4.08 -5.73 16.18
N GLN A 55 -3.34 -4.64 16.43
CA GLN A 55 -3.90 -3.47 17.11
C GLN A 55 -4.96 -2.81 16.22
N LEU A 56 -4.68 -2.63 14.93
CA LEU A 56 -5.64 -2.12 13.96
C LEU A 56 -6.89 -3.00 13.93
N ASP A 57 -6.73 -4.31 13.77
CA ASP A 57 -7.85 -5.25 13.73
C ASP A 57 -8.71 -5.22 15.00
N ALA A 58 -8.07 -5.16 16.17
CA ALA A 58 -8.78 -5.06 17.44
C ALA A 58 -9.58 -3.75 17.54
N GLN A 59 -9.01 -2.64 17.11
CA GLN A 59 -9.67 -1.33 17.11
C GLN A 59 -10.79 -1.26 16.07
N LEU A 60 -10.59 -1.77 14.86
CA LEU A 60 -11.62 -1.79 13.81
C LEU A 60 -12.86 -2.58 14.22
N ARG A 61 -12.71 -3.65 15.02
CA ARG A 61 -13.84 -4.43 15.56
C ARG A 61 -14.71 -3.67 16.54
N THR A 62 -14.25 -2.53 17.08
CA THR A 62 -15.08 -1.71 17.98
C THR A 62 -16.08 -0.82 17.22
N TYR A 63 -15.90 -0.65 15.91
CA TYR A 63 -16.80 0.15 15.09
C TYR A 63 -17.98 -0.71 14.58
N PRO A 64 -19.20 -0.15 14.49
CA PRO A 64 -20.34 -0.85 13.93
C PRO A 64 -20.21 -1.05 12.41
N LEU A 65 -19.41 -0.21 11.75
CA LEU A 65 -19.20 -0.26 10.31
C LEU A 65 -18.24 -1.40 9.94
N GLN A 66 -18.71 -2.31 9.09
CA GLN A 66 -17.85 -3.32 8.46
C GLN A 66 -17.09 -2.67 7.30
N LEU A 67 -15.77 -2.59 7.43
CA LEU A 67 -14.92 -2.06 6.37
C LEU A 67 -14.76 -3.05 5.23
N THR A 68 -14.71 -2.52 4.02
CA THR A 68 -14.28 -3.25 2.82
C THR A 68 -12.76 -3.40 2.79
N GLU A 69 -12.23 -4.30 1.96
CA GLU A 69 -10.79 -4.45 1.78
C GLU A 69 -10.15 -3.20 1.16
N SER A 70 -10.82 -2.54 0.21
CA SER A 70 -10.36 -1.25 -0.31
C SER A 70 -10.20 -0.20 0.81
N GLN A 71 -11.13 -0.16 1.76
CA GLN A 71 -11.06 0.77 2.89
C GLN A 71 -9.92 0.41 3.86
N ARG A 72 -9.74 -0.89 4.16
CA ARG A 72 -8.59 -1.36 4.96
C ARG A 72 -7.25 -0.98 4.32
N HIS A 73 -7.12 -1.18 3.01
CA HIS A 73 -5.94 -0.77 2.25
C HIS A 73 -5.72 0.73 2.30
N TRP A 74 -6.79 1.52 2.16
CA TRP A 74 -6.70 2.97 2.24
C TRP A 74 -6.23 3.44 3.62
N ILE A 75 -6.72 2.85 4.72
CA ILE A 75 -6.26 3.16 6.08
C ILE A 75 -4.76 2.93 6.19
N TRP A 76 -4.26 1.77 5.74
CA TRP A 76 -2.82 1.48 5.74
C TRP A 76 -2.01 2.45 4.88
N GLN A 77 -2.53 2.86 3.73
CA GLN A 77 -1.88 3.87 2.88
C GLN A 77 -1.78 5.22 3.59
N GLN A 78 -2.84 5.67 4.28
CA GLN A 78 -2.79 6.91 5.06
C GLN A 78 -1.80 6.80 6.22
N LEU A 79 -1.82 5.70 6.97
CA LEU A 79 -0.86 5.45 8.05
C LEU A 79 0.58 5.41 7.53
N PHE A 80 0.84 4.77 6.40
CA PHE A 80 2.16 4.74 5.77
C PHE A 80 2.67 6.14 5.43
N LEU A 81 1.83 6.96 4.78
CA LEU A 81 2.17 8.33 4.43
C LEU A 81 2.47 9.16 5.67
N GLU A 82 1.66 9.05 6.71
CA GLU A 82 1.86 9.82 7.93
C GLU A 82 3.08 9.35 8.72
N LEU A 83 3.32 8.04 8.83
CA LEU A 83 4.52 7.48 9.45
C LEU A 83 5.80 7.98 8.76
N SER A 84 5.77 8.14 7.44
CA SER A 84 6.92 8.65 6.66
C SER A 84 7.27 10.12 6.96
N GLN A 85 6.37 10.85 7.63
CA GLN A 85 6.54 12.26 7.96
C GLN A 85 6.42 12.53 9.47
N LEU A 86 6.17 11.49 10.26
CA LEU A 86 5.86 11.59 11.68
C LEU A 86 7.06 12.12 12.48
N ARG A 87 6.86 13.23 13.19
CA ARG A 87 7.82 13.70 14.18
C ARG A 87 7.40 13.22 15.56
N LEU A 88 8.05 12.17 16.05
CA LEU A 88 7.93 11.75 17.44
C LEU A 88 8.78 12.71 18.29
N SER A 89 8.17 13.78 18.78
CA SER A 89 8.80 14.65 19.78
C SER A 89 8.83 13.94 21.14
N HIS A 90 10.00 13.75 21.75
CA HIS A 90 10.10 13.51 23.19
C HIS A 90 10.38 14.85 23.90
N PRO A 91 9.68 15.24 24.99
CA PRO A 91 9.14 14.41 26.08
C PRO A 91 7.70 14.77 26.54
N GLU A 92 6.70 14.85 25.65
CA GLU A 92 5.28 15.11 26.02
C GLU A 92 4.33 13.94 25.67
N GLY A 93 4.65 12.73 26.15
CA GLY A 93 3.65 11.67 26.40
C GLY A 93 3.04 10.91 25.21
N LEU A 94 3.30 11.27 23.94
CA LEU A 94 2.72 10.55 22.80
C LEU A 94 3.61 9.36 22.37
N THR A 95 3.16 8.13 22.69
CA THR A 95 3.80 6.89 22.23
C THR A 95 3.31 6.48 20.84
N LEU A 96 4.09 5.68 20.08
CA LEU A 96 3.64 5.23 18.76
C LEU A 96 2.31 4.44 18.80
N PRO A 97 2.08 3.52 19.76
CA PRO A 97 0.77 2.86 19.89
C PRO A 97 -0.39 3.84 20.13
N THR A 98 -0.18 4.86 20.98
CA THR A 98 -1.18 5.90 21.24
C THR A 98 -1.45 6.74 19.99
N TRP A 99 -0.39 7.17 19.29
CA TRP A 99 -0.51 7.90 18.04
C TRP A 99 -1.26 7.06 16.98
N PHE A 100 -0.92 5.79 16.85
CA PHE A 100 -1.56 4.86 15.90
C PHE A 100 -3.06 4.77 16.17
N ALA A 101 -3.46 4.57 17.43
CA ALA A 101 -4.86 4.50 17.80
C ALA A 101 -5.61 5.80 17.45
N GLN A 102 -5.03 6.96 17.78
CA GLN A 102 -5.62 8.26 17.44
C GLN A 102 -5.75 8.48 15.93
N GLN A 103 -4.79 8.01 15.13
CA GLN A 103 -4.89 8.11 13.67
C GLN A 103 -5.99 7.22 13.11
N VAL A 104 -6.11 5.99 13.61
CA VAL A 104 -7.21 5.09 13.21
C VAL A 104 -8.56 5.72 13.55
N ASP A 105 -8.72 6.31 14.75
CA ASP A 105 -9.96 6.98 15.13
C ASP A 105 -10.33 8.12 14.16
N ARG A 106 -9.34 8.96 13.81
CA ARG A 106 -9.52 10.04 12.83
C ARG A 106 -9.90 9.49 11.46
N LEU A 107 -9.20 8.48 10.96
CA LEU A 107 -9.46 7.89 9.65
C LEU A 107 -10.85 7.24 9.60
N MET A 108 -11.29 6.59 10.68
CA MET A 108 -12.63 6.00 10.76
C MET A 108 -13.73 7.05 10.66
N SER A 109 -13.57 8.21 11.31
CA SER A 109 -14.52 9.31 11.17
C SER A 109 -14.71 9.79 9.72
N VAL A 110 -13.65 9.69 8.89
CA VAL A 110 -13.73 10.04 7.47
C VAL A 110 -14.49 8.97 6.69
N VAL A 111 -14.22 7.70 6.97
CA VAL A 111 -14.86 6.57 6.30
C VAL A 111 -16.36 6.50 6.60
N GLU A 112 -16.77 6.79 7.85
CA GLU A 112 -18.18 6.77 8.26
C GLU A 112 -19.05 7.81 7.55
N VAL A 113 -18.46 8.96 7.19
CA VAL A 113 -19.17 10.08 6.55
C VAL A 113 -19.12 9.98 5.02
N ALA A 114 -18.27 9.11 4.46
CA ALA A 114 -18.14 8.96 3.01
C ALA A 114 -19.43 8.42 2.37
N PRO A 115 -19.88 8.97 1.23
CA PRO A 115 -21.00 8.41 0.48
C PRO A 115 -20.70 6.95 0.11
N LYS A 116 -21.68 6.07 0.32
CA LYS A 116 -21.57 4.68 -0.15
C LYS A 116 -21.74 4.68 -1.67
N GLU A 117 -20.63 4.59 -2.39
CA GLU A 117 -20.66 4.50 -3.86
C GLU A 117 -21.49 3.27 -4.28
N GLN A 118 -22.45 3.50 -5.17
CA GLN A 118 -23.22 2.45 -5.83
C GLN A 118 -22.48 2.06 -7.10
N SER A 119 -21.44 1.23 -6.98
CA SER A 119 -20.75 0.65 -8.13
C SER A 119 -21.45 -0.64 -8.58
N ASP A 120 -21.21 -1.04 -9.84
CA ASP A 120 -21.61 -2.37 -10.35
C ASP A 120 -21.13 -3.47 -9.38
N GLN A 121 -22.08 -4.18 -8.80
CA GLN A 121 -21.83 -5.08 -7.65
C GLN A 121 -20.86 -6.23 -7.98
N GLU A 122 -20.88 -6.74 -9.22
CA GLU A 122 -20.03 -7.86 -9.65
C GLU A 122 -18.55 -7.42 -9.74
N SER A 123 -18.26 -6.37 -10.50
CA SER A 123 -16.91 -5.80 -10.61
C SER A 123 -16.34 -5.35 -9.27
N PHE A 124 -17.20 -4.82 -8.39
CA PHE A 124 -16.82 -4.46 -7.03
C PHE A 124 -16.38 -5.68 -6.21
N SER A 125 -17.17 -6.76 -6.24
CA SER A 125 -16.86 -7.99 -5.50
C SER A 125 -15.54 -8.62 -5.94
N GLU A 126 -15.27 -8.70 -7.25
CA GLU A 126 -14.00 -9.27 -7.76
C GLU A 126 -12.79 -8.46 -7.30
N ARG A 127 -12.90 -7.12 -7.32
CA ARG A 127 -11.85 -6.22 -6.83
C ARG A 127 -11.60 -6.40 -5.34
N GLU A 128 -12.66 -6.44 -4.54
CA GLU A 128 -12.53 -6.62 -3.09
C GLU A 128 -11.90 -7.99 -2.76
N GLN A 129 -12.26 -9.04 -3.50
CA GLN A 129 -11.64 -10.36 -3.34
C GLN A 129 -10.16 -10.35 -3.72
N ALA A 130 -9.78 -9.72 -4.83
CA ALA A 130 -8.38 -9.59 -5.22
C ALA A 130 -7.56 -8.78 -4.18
N LEU A 131 -8.15 -7.75 -3.59
CA LEU A 131 -7.51 -6.98 -2.53
C LEU A 131 -7.35 -7.78 -1.23
N ALA A 132 -8.27 -8.69 -0.90
CA ALA A 132 -8.12 -9.58 0.26
C ALA A 132 -6.87 -10.47 0.17
N GLU A 133 -6.42 -10.77 -1.04
CA GLU A 133 -5.24 -11.61 -1.30
C GLU A 133 -3.93 -10.80 -1.37
N ILE A 134 -4.01 -9.47 -1.45
CA ILE A 134 -2.86 -8.58 -1.56
C ILE A 134 -2.55 -8.01 -0.18
N SER A 135 -1.28 -8.07 0.21
CA SER A 135 -0.82 -7.40 1.41
C SER A 135 -1.04 -5.88 1.33
N PRO A 136 -1.61 -5.24 2.38
CA PRO A 136 -1.69 -3.79 2.46
C PRO A 136 -0.33 -3.10 2.31
N VAL A 137 0.75 -3.74 2.77
CA VAL A 137 2.13 -3.23 2.61
C VAL A 137 2.51 -3.15 1.13
N LEU A 138 2.26 -4.22 0.37
CA LEU A 138 2.53 -4.22 -1.06
C LEU A 138 1.70 -3.15 -1.77
N GLY A 139 0.42 -3.01 -1.39
CA GLY A 139 -0.45 -1.95 -1.89
C GLY A 139 0.12 -0.54 -1.66
N CYS A 140 0.68 -0.27 -0.47
CA CYS A 140 1.32 1.01 -0.16
C CYS A 140 2.50 1.32 -1.08
N TYR A 141 3.39 0.34 -1.30
CA TYR A 141 4.56 0.53 -2.17
C TYR A 141 4.20 0.61 -3.65
N ILE A 142 3.18 -0.13 -4.11
CA ILE A 142 2.67 0.02 -5.49
C ILE A 142 2.11 1.43 -5.69
N GLN A 143 1.33 1.96 -4.74
CA GLN A 143 0.81 3.34 -4.83
C GLN A 143 1.93 4.37 -4.84
N GLN A 144 2.94 4.21 -3.97
CA GLN A 144 4.10 5.09 -3.96
C GLN A 144 4.88 5.04 -5.28
N ALA A 145 5.07 3.86 -5.86
CA ALA A 145 5.73 3.69 -7.14
C ALA A 145 4.90 4.28 -8.30
N LEU A 146 3.58 4.09 -8.31
CA LEU A 146 2.66 4.71 -9.27
C LEU A 146 2.76 6.25 -9.22
N ALA A 147 2.86 6.83 -8.02
CA ALA A 147 2.98 8.28 -7.84
C ALA A 147 4.29 8.87 -8.40
N LYS A 148 5.32 8.05 -8.62
CA LYS A 148 6.60 8.45 -9.21
C LYS A 148 6.65 8.28 -10.73
N LEU A 149 5.72 7.53 -11.32
CA LEU A 149 5.67 7.37 -12.77
C LEU A 149 5.42 8.72 -13.47
N PRO A 150 6.03 8.93 -14.65
CA PRO A 150 5.62 9.98 -15.58
C PRO A 150 4.10 9.96 -15.85
N PRO A 151 3.45 11.13 -16.04
CA PRO A 151 1.99 11.21 -16.20
C PRO A 151 1.43 10.34 -17.34
N ASP A 152 2.12 10.30 -18.48
CA ASP A 152 1.78 9.49 -19.66
C ASP A 152 1.86 8.00 -19.36
N GLN A 153 2.93 7.56 -18.70
CA GLN A 153 3.11 6.17 -18.26
C GLN A 153 2.03 5.75 -17.26
N ARG A 154 1.72 6.60 -16.27
CA ARG A 154 0.66 6.35 -15.29
C ARG A 154 -0.70 6.25 -15.96
N PHE A 155 -1.01 7.17 -16.88
CA PHE A 155 -2.28 7.22 -17.59
C PHE A 155 -2.51 5.93 -18.38
N VAL A 156 -1.54 5.54 -19.19
CA VAL A 156 -1.64 4.33 -20.03
C VAL A 156 -1.72 3.06 -19.19
N LEU A 157 -0.98 2.98 -18.08
CA LEU A 157 -1.11 1.86 -17.12
C LEU A 157 -2.50 1.77 -16.49
N VAL A 158 -3.07 2.89 -16.04
CA VAL A 158 -4.40 2.88 -15.40
C VAL A 158 -5.48 2.44 -16.40
N LEU A 159 -5.45 2.96 -17.63
CA LEU A 159 -6.41 2.53 -18.67
C LEU A 159 -6.28 1.05 -18.99
N HIS A 160 -5.04 0.56 -19.13
CA HIS A 160 -4.78 -0.84 -19.48
C HIS A 160 -5.08 -1.80 -18.31
N ASP A 161 -4.50 -1.56 -17.15
CA ASP A 161 -4.48 -2.52 -16.04
C ASP A 161 -5.67 -2.37 -15.09
N THR A 162 -6.24 -1.17 -14.93
CA THR A 162 -7.43 -0.95 -14.08
C THR A 162 -8.73 -1.04 -14.88
N PHE A 163 -8.81 -0.34 -16.01
CA PHE A 163 -10.04 -0.31 -16.82
C PHE A 163 -10.12 -1.41 -17.87
N ARG A 164 -9.06 -2.23 -18.03
CA ARG A 164 -8.99 -3.31 -19.03
C ARG A 164 -9.25 -2.83 -20.46
N TRP A 165 -8.92 -1.57 -20.74
CA TRP A 165 -9.07 -1.04 -22.08
C TRP A 165 -8.13 -1.77 -23.02
N SER A 166 -8.69 -2.17 -24.17
CA SER A 166 -7.90 -2.68 -25.28
C SER A 166 -6.94 -1.60 -25.79
N GLU A 167 -5.85 -2.04 -26.41
CA GLU A 167 -4.87 -1.14 -27.05
C GLU A 167 -5.55 -0.13 -27.99
N HIS A 168 -6.55 -0.58 -28.75
CA HIS A 168 -7.32 0.28 -29.66
C HIS A 168 -8.07 1.39 -28.92
N GLN A 169 -8.69 1.09 -27.77
CA GLN A 169 -9.37 2.10 -26.94
C GLN A 169 -8.38 3.13 -26.40
N ILE A 170 -7.23 2.66 -25.90
CA ILE A 170 -6.16 3.53 -25.39
C ILE A 170 -5.62 4.45 -26.49
N LEU A 171 -5.31 3.91 -27.67
CA LEU A 171 -4.83 4.68 -28.83
C LEU A 171 -5.84 5.73 -29.27
N THR A 172 -7.13 5.37 -29.31
CA THR A 172 -8.20 6.29 -29.69
C THR A 172 -8.27 7.46 -28.72
N GLN A 173 -8.22 7.18 -27.42
CA GLN A 173 -8.22 8.23 -26.39
C GLN A 173 -6.99 9.13 -26.50
N LEU A 174 -5.79 8.57 -26.62
CA LEU A 174 -4.55 9.35 -26.74
C LEU A 174 -4.59 10.29 -27.95
N ARG A 175 -5.12 9.82 -29.09
CA ARG A 175 -5.30 10.67 -30.28
C ARG A 175 -6.29 11.80 -30.05
N GLN A 176 -7.38 11.55 -29.33
CA GLN A 176 -8.37 12.58 -28.98
C GLN A 176 -7.77 13.65 -28.06
N GLU A 177 -6.91 13.24 -27.12
CA GLU A 177 -6.15 14.12 -26.22
C GLU A 177 -4.95 14.82 -26.91
N GLY A 178 -4.75 14.61 -28.21
CA GLY A 178 -3.68 15.26 -28.98
C GLY A 178 -2.30 14.61 -28.88
N PHE A 179 -2.22 13.35 -28.43
CA PHE A 179 -0.99 12.55 -28.39
C PHE A 179 -0.95 11.55 -29.57
N PRO A 180 -0.29 11.88 -30.69
CA PRO A 180 -0.25 11.01 -31.87
C PRO A 180 0.77 9.87 -31.68
N LEU A 181 0.38 8.81 -30.98
CA LEU A 181 1.17 7.58 -30.85
C LEU A 181 0.75 6.52 -31.87
N SER A 182 1.71 5.71 -32.30
CA SER A 182 1.46 4.47 -33.04
C SER A 182 1.10 3.33 -32.07
N SER A 183 0.46 2.28 -32.58
CA SER A 183 0.16 1.06 -31.81
C SER A 183 1.41 0.47 -31.14
N ALA A 184 2.49 0.29 -31.91
CA ALA A 184 3.77 -0.18 -31.39
C ALA A 184 4.33 0.75 -30.29
N ALA A 185 4.19 2.07 -30.43
CA ALA A 185 4.62 3.03 -29.42
C ALA A 185 3.78 2.93 -28.13
N THR A 186 2.47 2.69 -28.22
CA THR A 186 1.60 2.49 -27.05
C THR A 186 1.93 1.22 -26.30
N LEU A 187 2.19 0.11 -26.99
CA LEU A 187 2.62 -1.14 -26.34
C LEU A 187 3.97 -0.98 -25.66
N ASN A 188 4.93 -0.34 -26.33
CA ASN A 188 6.22 -0.03 -25.72
C ASN A 188 6.04 0.85 -24.47
N LEU A 189 5.17 1.86 -24.53
CA LEU A 189 4.89 2.72 -23.39
C LEU A 189 4.28 1.96 -22.20
N ILE A 190 3.36 1.00 -22.44
CA ILE A 190 2.84 0.11 -21.38
C ILE A 190 3.97 -0.70 -20.75
N GLN A 191 4.84 -1.31 -21.56
CA GLN A 191 5.95 -2.12 -21.08
C GLN A 191 6.97 -1.30 -20.29
N GLU A 192 7.35 -0.13 -20.81
CA GLU A 192 8.24 0.82 -20.15
C GLU A 192 7.67 1.31 -18.82
N ALA A 193 6.35 1.60 -18.79
CA ALA A 193 5.67 1.99 -17.58
C ALA A 193 5.70 0.88 -16.51
N ARG A 194 5.45 -0.39 -16.89
CA ARG A 194 5.58 -1.55 -15.98
C ARG A 194 7.01 -1.74 -15.49
N GLN A 195 8.00 -1.61 -16.37
CA GLN A 195 9.41 -1.71 -15.99
C GLN A 195 9.82 -0.59 -15.03
N THR A 196 9.34 0.63 -15.26
CA THR A 196 9.60 1.77 -14.38
C THR A 196 8.92 1.58 -13.04
N LEU A 197 7.65 1.15 -13.01
CA LEU A 197 6.93 0.80 -11.79
C LEU A 197 7.71 -0.24 -10.98
N PHE A 198 8.17 -1.31 -11.63
CA PHE A 198 8.97 -2.34 -10.98
C PHE A 198 10.31 -1.79 -10.45
N ARG A 199 10.98 -0.90 -11.17
CA ARG A 199 12.23 -0.28 -10.71
C ARG A 199 12.05 0.64 -9.50
N GLU A 200 10.90 1.30 -9.40
CA GLU A 200 10.57 2.21 -8.30
C GLU A 200 10.24 1.51 -6.98
N LEU A 201 9.99 0.19 -7.01
CA LEU A 201 9.78 -0.60 -5.80
C LEU A 201 11.12 -0.85 -5.07
N PRO A 202 11.15 -0.72 -3.72
CA PRO A 202 12.29 -1.11 -2.91
C PRO A 202 12.79 -2.52 -3.24
N GLY A 203 14.11 -2.71 -3.16
CA GLY A 203 14.75 -3.99 -3.51
C GLY A 203 14.25 -5.16 -2.66
N ASP A 204 14.02 -4.92 -1.38
CA ASP A 204 13.47 -5.90 -0.44
C ASP A 204 11.99 -6.20 -0.68
N ILE A 205 11.17 -5.19 -1.01
CA ILE A 205 9.76 -5.40 -1.41
C ILE A 205 9.67 -6.28 -2.64
N ARG A 206 10.48 -6.02 -3.67
CA ARG A 206 10.55 -6.89 -4.86
C ARG A 206 10.98 -8.30 -4.49
N ALA A 207 12.01 -8.42 -3.66
CA ALA A 207 12.53 -9.72 -3.25
C ALA A 207 11.50 -10.54 -2.46
N LEU A 208 10.66 -9.89 -1.67
CA LEU A 208 9.69 -10.53 -0.80
C LEU A 208 8.39 -10.92 -1.52
N TYR A 209 7.86 -10.03 -2.35
CA TYR A 209 6.53 -10.20 -2.97
C TYR A 209 6.57 -10.61 -4.44
N LEU A 210 7.61 -10.24 -5.19
CA LEU A 210 7.62 -10.35 -6.66
C LEU A 210 8.68 -11.30 -7.21
N ARG A 211 9.55 -11.85 -6.36
CA ARG A 211 10.36 -13.00 -6.78
C ARG A 211 9.42 -14.17 -6.97
N THR A 212 9.26 -14.57 -8.23
CA THR A 212 8.69 -15.86 -8.61
C THR A 212 9.31 -16.92 -7.72
N ARG A 213 8.47 -17.60 -6.92
CA ARG A 213 8.83 -18.95 -6.50
C ARG A 213 9.12 -19.72 -7.80
N PRO A 214 10.26 -20.43 -7.90
CA PRO A 214 10.56 -21.25 -9.06
C PRO A 214 9.46 -22.26 -9.34
#